data_AF-A0A966C2M5-F1
#
_entry.id   AF-A0A966C2M5-F1
#
_cell.length_a   1.000
_cell.length_b   1.000
_cell.length_c   1.000
_cell.angle_alpha   90.00
_cell.angle_beta   90.00
_cell.angle_gamma   90.00
#
_symmetry.space_group_name_H-M   'P 1'
#
loop_
_entity.id
_entity.type
_entity.pdbx_description
1 polymer ?
#
loop_
_entity_poly.entity_id
_entity_poly.type
_entity_poly.pdbx_seq_one_letter_code
_entity_poly.pdbx_strand_id
1 'polypeptide(L)' 'MMEKLQRRGEEIAGQRLVRVKSEIESALAAELPADARIIETAGGIQVEARRLKQRLLEHSSLRDIGFLMRGAR' A
#
# COMPACT_ATOMS: atom_id res chain seq x y z
N MET A 1 -12.25 32.67 -10.75
CA MET A 1 -11.44 31.96 -11.79
C MET A 1 -10.46 30.97 -11.15
N MET A 2 -9.74 31.36 -10.09
CA MET A 2 -8.91 30.47 -9.25
C MET A 2 -9.64 29.22 -8.73
N GLU A 3 -10.86 29.35 -8.20
CA GLU A 3 -11.63 28.22 -7.65
C GLU A 3 -11.93 27.12 -8.68
N LYS A 4 -12.12 27.47 -9.95
CA LYS A 4 -12.36 26.48 -11.02
C LYS A 4 -11.09 25.71 -11.39
N LEU A 5 -9.91 26.34 -11.31
CA LEU A 5 -8.63 25.66 -11.55
C LEU A 5 -8.26 24.74 -10.38
N GLN A 6 -8.55 25.16 -9.15
CA GLN A 6 -8.28 24.37 -7.95
C GLN A 6 -9.14 23.09 -7.90
N ARG A 7 -10.46 23.18 -8.11
CA ARG A 7 -11.34 21.99 -8.19
C ARG A 7 -10.90 21.01 -9.27
N ARG A 8 -10.49 21.52 -10.44
CA ARG A 8 -10.03 20.70 -11.55
C ARG A 8 -8.69 20.02 -11.25
N GLY A 9 -7.82 20.69 -10.49
CA GLY A 9 -6.59 20.11 -9.96
C GLY A 9 -6.86 19.00 -8.95
N GLU A 10 -7.81 19.21 -8.03
CA GLU A 10 -8.24 18.20 -7.05
C GLU A 10 -8.87 16.98 -7.72
N GLU A 11 -9.70 17.16 -8.76
CA GLU A 11 -10.27 16.06 -9.54
C GLU A 11 -9.19 15.24 -10.25
N ILE A 12 -8.22 15.89 -10.90
CA ILE A 12 -7.10 15.21 -11.58
C ILE A 12 -6.23 14.46 -10.56
N ALA A 13 -5.94 15.09 -9.42
CA ALA A 13 -5.20 14.46 -8.34
C ALA A 13 -5.94 13.24 -7.77
N GLY A 14 -7.26 13.36 -7.57
CA GLY A 14 -8.12 12.26 -7.11
C GLY A 14 -8.15 11.09 -8.09
N GLN A 15 -8.33 11.36 -9.39
CA GLN A 15 -8.32 10.31 -10.41
C GLN A 15 -6.97 9.60 -10.51
N ARG A 16 -5.86 10.34 -10.42
CA ARG A 16 -4.51 9.75 -10.39
C ARG A 16 -4.29 8.92 -9.13
N LEU A 17 -4.74 9.39 -7.98
CA LEU A 17 -4.64 8.65 -6.72
C LEU A 17 -5.40 7.31 -6.81
N VAL A 18 -6.63 7.33 -7.32
CA VAL A 18 -7.44 6.12 -7.52
C VAL A 18 -6.73 5.12 -8.44
N ARG A 19 -6.19 5.61 -9.56
CA ARG A 19 -5.45 4.76 -10.50
C ARG A 19 -4.21 4.11 -9.86
N VAL A 20 -3.41 4.90 -9.15
CA VAL A 20 -2.21 4.39 -8.46
C VAL A 20 -2.60 3.37 -7.39
N LYS A 21 -3.66 3.62 -6.63
CA LYS A 21 -4.17 2.65 -5.63
C LYS A 21 -4.55 1.33 -6.28
N SER A 22 -5.36 1.36 -7.34
CA SER A 22 -5.78 0.15 -8.06
C SER A 22 -4.59 -0.61 -8.67
N GLU A 23 -3.58 0.10 -9.19
CA GLU A 23 -2.35 -0.52 -9.70
C GLU A 23 -1.55 -1.21 -8.57
N ILE A 24 -1.44 -0.58 -7.40
CA ILE A 24 -0.76 -1.18 -6.24
C ILE A 24 -1.52 -2.40 -5.72
N GLU A 25 -2.85 -2.31 -5.55
CA GLU A 25 -3.66 -3.44 -5.11
C GLU A 25 -3.56 -4.62 -6.08
N SER A 26 -3.60 -4.36 -7.39
CA SER A 26 -3.48 -5.41 -8.41
C SER A 26 -2.10 -6.08 -8.39
N ALA A 27 -1.04 -5.29 -8.24
CA ALA A 27 0.33 -5.80 -8.13
C ALA A 27 0.50 -6.65 -6.86
N LEU A 28 -0.03 -6.17 -5.73
CA LEU A 28 0.01 -6.91 -4.47
C LEU A 28 -0.81 -8.19 -4.54
N ALA A 29 -2.00 -8.17 -5.14
CA ALA A 29 -2.84 -9.36 -5.28
C ALA A 29 -2.19 -10.47 -6.12
N ALA A 30 -1.33 -10.12 -7.09
CA ALA A 30 -0.60 -11.09 -7.91
C ALA A 30 0.54 -11.79 -7.16
N GLU A 31 1.15 -11.10 -6.20
CA GLU A 31 2.34 -11.58 -5.46
C GLU A 31 1.99 -12.15 -4.09
N LEU A 32 0.85 -11.77 -3.52
CA LEU A 32 0.47 -12.14 -2.18
C LEU A 32 -0.05 -13.59 -2.11
N PRO A 33 0.30 -14.32 -1.03
CA PRO A 33 -0.21 -15.67 -0.81
C PRO A 33 -1.71 -15.64 -0.53
N ALA A 34 -2.42 -16.74 -0.84
CA ALA A 34 -3.88 -16.81 -0.78
C ALA A 34 -4.50 -16.53 0.61
N ASP A 35 -3.72 -16.61 1.69
CA ASP A 35 -4.16 -16.31 3.05
C ASP A 35 -3.86 -14.87 3.50
N ALA A 36 -3.28 -14.06 2.61
CA ALA A 36 -3.07 -12.64 2.83
C ALA A 36 -4.28 -11.82 2.38
N ARG A 37 -4.50 -10.70 3.08
CA ARG A 37 -5.55 -9.72 2.83
C ARG A 37 -4.90 -8.34 2.75
N ILE A 38 -5.38 -7.55 1.80
CA ILE A 38 -5.02 -6.15 1.65
C ILE A 38 -6.15 -5.32 2.24
N ILE A 39 -5.81 -4.34 3.08
CA ILE A 39 -6.75 -3.43 3.74
C ILE A 39 -6.30 -2.00 3.45
N GLU A 40 -7.17 -1.19 2.85
CA GLU A 40 -6.95 0.24 2.78
C GLU A 40 -7.27 0.92 4.12
N THR A 41 -6.35 1.76 4.59
CA THR A 41 -6.49 2.57 5.80
C THR A 41 -6.27 4.04 5.46
N ALA A 42 -6.60 4.94 6.40
CA ALA A 42 -6.31 6.37 6.24
C ALA A 42 -4.81 6.67 6.06
N GLY A 43 -3.93 5.77 6.51
CA GLY A 43 -2.47 5.89 6.37
C GLY A 43 -1.87 5.23 5.12
N GLY A 44 -2.69 4.57 4.29
CA GLY A 44 -2.22 3.83 3.12
C GLY A 44 -2.69 2.38 3.11
N ILE A 45 -1.86 1.49 2.57
CA ILE A 45 -2.22 0.08 2.37
C ILE A 45 -1.59 -0.78 3.47
N GLN A 46 -2.41 -1.58 4.14
CA GLN A 46 -2.00 -2.57 5.14
C GLN A 46 -2.17 -3.97 4.57
N VAL A 47 -1.19 -4.85 4.82
CA VAL A 47 -1.26 -6.27 4.44
C VAL A 47 -1.32 -7.12 5.70
N GLU A 48 -2.31 -7.99 5.79
CA GLU A 48 -2.50 -8.93 6.88
C GLU A 48 -2.45 -10.36 6.36
N ALA A 49 -1.65 -11.23 6.98
CA ALA A 49 -1.64 -12.65 6.62
C ALA A 49 -1.50 -13.53 7.86
N ARG A 50 -2.01 -14.77 7.78
CA ARG A 50 -1.84 -15.70 8.89
C ARG A 50 -0.36 -16.06 9.01
N ARG A 51 0.20 -15.87 10.21
CA ARG A 51 1.64 -16.05 10.48
C ARG A 51 2.56 -15.12 9.67
N LEU A 52 2.08 -13.92 9.29
CA LEU A 52 2.90 -12.93 8.56
C LEU A 52 4.26 -12.69 9.22
N LYS A 53 4.29 -12.49 10.55
CA LYS A 53 5.53 -12.30 11.32
C LYS A 53 6.54 -13.44 11.12
N GLN A 54 6.06 -14.68 11.14
CA GLN A 54 6.92 -15.85 10.98
C GLN A 54 7.46 -15.93 9.54
N ARG A 55 6.62 -15.70 8.53
CA ARG A 55 7.05 -15.68 7.12
C ARG A 55 8.09 -14.60 6.84
N LEU A 56 7.92 -13.42 7.43
CA LEU A 56 8.93 -12.34 7.32
C LEU A 56 10.26 -12.76 7.95
N LEU A 57 10.25 -13.45 9.09
CA LEU A 57 11.48 -13.94 9.71
C LEU A 57 12.15 -15.06 8.89
N GLU A 58 11.35 -15.92 8.25
CA GLU A 58 11.86 -17.07 7.47
C GLU A 58 12.35 -16.68 6.07
N HIS A 59 11.76 -15.63 5.46
CA HIS A 59 11.99 -15.29 4.06
C HIS A 59 12.55 -13.88 3.81
N SER A 60 12.76 -13.06 4.84
CA SER A 60 13.32 -11.72 4.69
C SER A 60 14.74 -11.64 5.25
N SER A 61 15.60 -10.87 4.58
CA SER A 61 16.93 -10.59 5.12
C SER A 61 16.84 -9.61 6.30
N LEU A 62 17.89 -9.57 7.13
CA LEU A 62 17.99 -8.56 8.20
C LEU A 62 17.87 -7.11 7.68
N ARG A 63 18.27 -6.87 6.43
CA ARG A 63 18.12 -5.57 5.76
C ARG A 63 16.65 -5.24 5.52
N ASP A 64 15.88 -6.21 5.05
CA ASP A 64 14.46 -6.05 4.73
C ASP A 64 13.64 -5.85 6.01
N ILE A 65 13.96 -6.62 7.05
CA ILE A 65 13.39 -6.44 8.39
C ILE A 65 13.72 -5.04 8.92
N GLY A 66 14.97 -4.59 8.79
CA GLY A 66 15.38 -3.24 9.18
C GLY A 66 14.68 -2.14 8.38
N PHE A 67 14.33 -2.39 7.11
CA PHE A 67 13.53 -1.47 6.30
C PHE A 67 12.10 -1.37 6.81
N LEU A 68 11.44 -2.50 7.08
CA LEU A 68 10.07 -2.54 7.61
C LEU A 68 9.95 -1.82 8.96
N MET A 69 10.93 -2.02 9.85
CA MET A 69 10.94 -1.38 11.17
C MET A 69 11.08 0.15 11.11
N ARG A 70 11.63 0.73 10.03
CA ARG A 70 11.71 2.19 9.86
C ARG A 70 10.37 2.82 9.53
N GLY A 71 9.46 2.08 8.91
CA GLY A 71 8.12 2.55 8.55
C GLY A 71 7.09 2.48 9.69
N ALA A 72 7.38 1.76 10.77
CA ALA A 72 6.48 1.56 11.91
C ALA A 72 6.56 2.68 12.98
N ARG A 73 6.92 3.91 12.58
CA ARG A 73 6.97 5.06 13.49
C ARG A 73 5.62 5.73 13.62
#